data_AF-A0A349KQ69-F1
#
_entry.id   AF-A0A349KQ69-F1
#
_cell.length_a   1.000
_cell.length_b   1.000
_cell.length_c   1.000
_cell.angle_alpha   90.00
_cell.angle_beta   90.00
_cell.angle_gamma   90.00
#
_symmetry.space_group_name_H-M   'P 1'
#
loop_
_entity.id
_entity.type
_entity.pdbx_description
1 polymer ?
#
loop_
_entity_poly.entity_id
_entity_poly.type
_entity_poly.pdbx_seq_one_letter_code
_entity_poly.pdbx_strand_id
1 'polypeptide(L)'
;MITLKKLLSIAAIMLTTTALAQSNYAPPRTASGKPNLQGFWTNASLTTMQRSDNYKDIGLVIPADRLQELTTNHHQNVRQATDDNQVAGQLPDGKDLGRGRGYNAFWVDPGSKFGVVRGEVRTSWITYPENGRIPFSEQGL
;
A
#
# COMPACT_ATOMS: atom_id res chain seq x y z
N MET A 1 24.46 -1.35 -44.74
CA MET A 1 25.35 -0.92 -43.62
C MET A 1 24.87 0.36 -42.91
N ILE A 2 24.29 1.34 -43.61
CA ILE A 2 23.80 2.61 -43.01
C ILE A 2 22.57 2.40 -42.11
N THR A 3 21.68 1.49 -42.48
CA THR A 3 20.47 1.11 -41.72
C THR A 3 20.78 0.42 -40.39
N LEU A 4 21.75 -0.51 -40.37
CA LEU A 4 22.15 -1.20 -39.14
C LEU A 4 22.80 -0.26 -38.12
N LYS A 5 23.60 0.71 -38.58
CA LYS A 5 24.18 1.76 -37.72
C LYS A 5 23.09 2.66 -37.11
N LYS A 6 22.07 3.04 -37.89
CA LYS A 6 20.92 3.83 -37.40
C LYS A 6 20.09 3.07 -36.35
N LEU A 7 19.85 1.77 -36.56
CA LEU A 7 19.17 0.90 -35.59
C LEU A 7 19.97 0.74 -34.29
N LEU A 8 21.30 0.58 -34.36
CA LEU A 8 22.16 0.55 -33.17
C LEU A 8 22.13 1.88 -32.39
N SER A 9 22.14 3.02 -33.09
CA SER A 9 22.07 4.34 -32.45
C SER A 9 20.74 4.57 -31.74
N ILE A 10 19.62 4.14 -32.33
CA ILE A 10 18.30 4.25 -31.70
C ILE A 10 18.20 3.33 -30.47
N ALA A 11 18.70 2.09 -30.56
CA ALA A 11 18.76 1.18 -29.42
C ALA A 11 19.60 1.76 -28.26
N ALA A 12 20.75 2.36 -28.56
CA ALA A 12 21.62 2.97 -27.55
C ALA A 12 20.96 4.17 -26.84
N ILE A 13 20.14 4.97 -27.54
CA ILE A 13 19.39 6.08 -26.96
C ILE A 13 18.24 5.58 -26.06
N MET A 14 17.56 4.50 -26.43
CA MET A 14 16.51 3.91 -25.58
C MET A 14 17.08 3.27 -24.29
N LEU A 15 18.30 2.72 -24.37
CA LEU A 15 19.01 2.13 -23.21
C LEU A 15 19.52 3.18 -22.21
N THR A 16 19.81 4.41 -22.63
CA THR A 16 20.26 5.48 -21.72
C THR A 16 19.11 6.15 -20.98
N THR A 17 17.90 6.19 -21.56
CA THR A 17 16.72 6.78 -20.90
C THR A 17 16.21 5.97 -19.70
N THR A 18 16.38 4.65 -19.69
CA THR A 18 16.00 3.80 -18.55
C THR A 18 16.94 3.95 -17.36
N ALA A 19 18.23 4.21 -17.60
CA ALA A 19 19.22 4.42 -16.54
C ALA A 19 19.00 5.73 -15.75
N LEU A 20 18.48 6.77 -16.42
CA LEU A 20 18.15 8.06 -15.78
C LEU A 20 16.82 8.05 -15.01
N ALA A 21 16.01 6.99 -15.16
CA ALA A 21 14.75 6.82 -14.46
C ALA A 21 14.90 6.19 -13.06
N GLN A 22 16.10 5.74 -12.67
CA GLN A 22 16.37 5.40 -11.28
C GLN A 22 16.34 6.69 -10.45
N SER A 23 15.33 6.81 -9.59
CA SER A 23 15.23 7.91 -8.64
C SER A 23 16.55 8.05 -7.88
N ASN A 24 17.21 9.21 -7.98
CA ASN A 24 18.40 9.58 -7.19
C ASN A 24 18.03 9.83 -5.72
N TYR A 25 17.25 8.93 -5.12
CA TYR A 25 16.86 9.03 -3.73
C TYR A 25 18.05 8.66 -2.84
N ALA A 26 18.66 9.66 -2.22
CA ALA A 26 19.62 9.48 -1.15
C ALA A 26 18.86 9.57 0.19
N PRO A 27 18.76 8.48 0.98
CA PRO A 27 18.07 8.52 2.26
C PRO A 27 18.81 9.46 3.23
N PRO A 28 18.10 10.17 4.13
CA PRO A 28 18.74 10.97 5.16
C PRO A 28 19.65 10.06 6.01
N ARG A 29 20.76 10.62 6.49
CA ARG A 29 21.76 9.89 7.29
C ARG A 29 21.96 10.55 8.64
N THR A 30 22.31 9.75 9.64
CA THR A 30 22.74 10.21 10.95
C THR A 30 24.15 10.82 10.86
N ALA A 31 24.62 11.47 11.94
CA ALA A 31 26.00 11.94 12.03
C ALA A 31 27.05 10.83 11.86
N SER A 32 26.71 9.57 12.16
CA SER A 32 27.56 8.39 11.95
C SER A 32 27.44 7.78 10.55
N GLY A 33 26.72 8.43 9.63
CA GLY A 33 26.55 8.00 8.24
C GLY A 33 25.57 6.83 8.04
N LYS A 34 24.88 6.36 9.08
CA LYS A 34 23.85 5.30 8.96
C LYS A 34 22.52 5.89 8.46
N PRO A 35 21.63 5.10 7.83
CA PRO A 35 20.29 5.59 7.48
C PRO A 35 19.58 6.17 8.70
N ASN A 36 19.02 7.37 8.53
CA ASN A 36 18.25 8.04 9.56
C ASN A 36 16.78 7.61 9.45
N LEU A 37 16.34 6.79 10.40
CA LEU A 37 14.95 6.30 10.51
C LEU A 37 14.13 7.11 11.52
N GLN A 38 14.64 8.24 12.03
CA GLN A 38 13.90 9.11 12.94
C GLN A 38 12.67 9.71 12.25
N GLY A 39 11.67 10.09 13.05
CA GLY A 39 10.40 10.65 12.58
C GLY A 39 9.19 9.84 13.03
N PHE A 40 8.01 10.23 12.54
CA PHE A 40 6.75 9.52 12.79
C PHE A 40 6.45 8.63 11.59
N TRP A 41 6.34 7.33 11.87
CA TRP A 41 6.05 6.31 10.86
C TRP A 41 4.84 5.51 11.30
N THR A 42 4.01 5.11 10.34
CA THR A 42 2.94 4.13 10.56
C THR A 42 2.98 3.08 9.45
N ASN A 43 2.68 1.85 9.81
CA ASN A 43 2.42 0.75 8.89
C ASN A 43 0.92 0.44 8.77
N ALA A 44 0.05 1.26 9.39
CA ALA A 44 -1.39 1.10 9.34
C ALA A 44 -1.89 1.21 7.89
N SER A 45 -2.64 0.21 7.44
CA SER A 45 -3.06 0.06 6.05
C SER A 45 -4.26 -0.86 5.97
N LEU A 46 -5.15 -0.58 5.01
CA LEU A 46 -6.26 -1.46 4.64
C LEU A 46 -5.77 -2.77 4.00
N THR A 47 -4.53 -2.82 3.54
CA THR A 47 -3.91 -4.01 2.95
C THR A 47 -3.63 -5.05 4.03
N THR A 48 -4.26 -6.21 3.91
CA THR A 48 -4.06 -7.34 4.81
C THR A 48 -2.95 -8.27 4.32
N MET A 49 -2.47 -9.16 5.20
CA MET A 49 -1.47 -10.17 4.83
C MET A 49 -1.91 -11.01 3.63
N GLN A 50 -3.12 -11.58 3.73
CA GLN A 50 -3.73 -12.37 2.67
C GLN A 50 -4.76 -11.54 1.90
N ARG A 51 -4.95 -11.84 0.61
CA ARG A 51 -5.96 -11.18 -0.21
C ARG A 51 -7.36 -11.59 0.25
N SER A 52 -8.19 -10.60 0.57
CA SER A 52 -9.62 -10.80 0.82
C SER A 52 -10.32 -11.30 -0.44
N ASP A 53 -11.35 -12.14 -0.30
CA ASP A 53 -12.13 -12.62 -1.44
C ASP A 53 -12.81 -11.49 -2.22
N ASN A 54 -13.08 -10.36 -1.55
CA ASN A 54 -13.61 -9.14 -2.17
C ASN A 54 -12.68 -8.55 -3.25
N TYR A 55 -11.39 -8.92 -3.25
CA TYR A 55 -10.40 -8.45 -4.22
C TYR A 55 -9.94 -9.54 -5.17
N LYS A 56 -10.56 -10.73 -5.16
CA LYS A 56 -10.15 -11.86 -6.01
C LYS A 56 -10.09 -11.47 -7.49
N ASP A 57 -11.10 -10.76 -7.97
CA ASP A 57 -11.20 -10.35 -9.39
C ASP A 57 -10.34 -9.12 -9.72
N ILE A 58 -9.80 -8.43 -8.72
CA ILE A 58 -8.87 -7.30 -8.89
C ILE A 58 -7.42 -7.81 -9.00
N GLY A 59 -7.10 -8.92 -8.33
CA GLY A 59 -5.73 -9.44 -8.28
C GLY A 59 -4.85 -8.64 -7.31
N LEU A 60 -3.53 -8.61 -7.53
CA LEU A 60 -2.57 -8.03 -6.58
C LEU A 60 -2.57 -6.49 -6.56
N VAL A 61 -2.80 -5.87 -7.71
CA VAL A 61 -2.67 -4.42 -7.90
C VAL A 61 -4.04 -3.83 -8.14
N ILE A 62 -4.40 -2.82 -7.35
CA ILE A 62 -5.65 -2.08 -7.53
C ILE A 62 -5.51 -1.12 -8.72
N PRO A 63 -6.36 -1.21 -9.75
CA PRO A 63 -6.43 -0.23 -10.83
C PRO A 63 -6.74 1.18 -10.28
N ALA A 64 -6.10 2.20 -10.85
CA ALA A 64 -6.20 3.57 -10.34
C ALA A 64 -7.65 4.13 -10.36
N ASP A 65 -8.44 3.74 -11.34
CA ASP A 65 -9.87 4.10 -11.49
C ASP A 65 -10.78 3.46 -10.43
N ARG A 66 -10.39 2.32 -9.86
CA ARG A 66 -11.13 1.62 -8.79
C ARG A 66 -10.69 2.01 -7.39
N LEU A 67 -9.51 2.61 -7.23
CA LEU A 67 -8.89 2.88 -5.93
C LEU A 67 -9.79 3.70 -5.00
N GLN A 68 -10.38 4.79 -5.51
CA GLN A 68 -11.19 5.68 -4.68
C GLN A 68 -12.44 4.95 -4.17
N GLU A 69 -13.17 4.28 -5.05
CA GLU A 69 -14.36 3.49 -4.72
C GLU A 69 -14.04 2.44 -3.64
N LEU A 70 -13.00 1.62 -3.86
CA LEU A 70 -12.61 0.56 -2.94
C LEU A 70 -12.14 1.10 -1.59
N THR A 71 -11.47 2.25 -1.58
CA THR A 71 -11.01 2.89 -0.34
C THR A 71 -12.19 3.42 0.45
N THR A 72 -13.09 4.18 -0.17
CA THR A 72 -14.27 4.76 0.50
C THR A 72 -15.21 3.68 1.02
N ASN A 73 -15.44 2.62 0.24
CA ASN A 73 -16.35 1.54 0.60
C ASN A 73 -15.71 0.45 1.48
N HIS A 74 -14.44 0.60 1.86
CA HIS A 74 -13.79 -0.37 2.75
C HIS A 74 -14.47 -0.37 4.12
N HIS A 75 -14.83 -1.55 4.64
CA HIS A 75 -15.57 -1.68 5.91
C HIS A 75 -14.93 -0.92 7.09
N GLN A 76 -13.59 -0.86 7.17
CA GLN A 76 -12.89 -0.07 8.20
C GLN A 76 -13.07 1.44 8.02
N ASN A 77 -13.11 1.94 6.78
CA ASN A 77 -13.35 3.37 6.51
C ASN A 77 -14.83 3.73 6.72
N VAL A 78 -15.74 2.85 6.30
CA VAL A 78 -17.17 2.99 6.57
C VAL A 78 -17.40 3.06 8.08
N ARG A 79 -16.86 2.10 8.86
CA ARG A 79 -16.95 2.09 10.32
C ARG A 79 -16.41 3.38 10.95
N GLN A 80 -15.24 3.86 10.53
CA GLN A 80 -14.67 5.10 11.05
C GLN A 80 -15.59 6.30 10.79
N ALA A 81 -16.18 6.37 9.59
CA ALA A 81 -17.06 7.47 9.20
C ALA A 81 -18.45 7.42 9.86
N THR A 82 -19.05 6.23 10.01
CA THR A 82 -20.44 6.09 10.47
C THR A 82 -20.56 5.81 11.96
N ASP A 83 -19.72 4.92 12.49
CA ASP A 83 -19.93 4.36 13.83
C ASP A 83 -19.25 5.21 14.90
N ASP A 84 -18.12 5.81 14.56
CA ASP A 84 -17.30 6.61 15.48
C ASP A 84 -17.38 8.12 15.18
N ASN A 85 -18.09 8.53 14.13
CA ASN A 85 -18.13 9.91 13.60
C ASN A 85 -16.73 10.54 13.50
N GLN A 86 -15.72 9.73 13.17
CA GLN A 86 -14.33 10.18 13.16
C GLN A 86 -14.12 11.23 12.09
N VAL A 87 -13.61 12.39 12.49
CA VAL A 87 -13.13 13.42 11.56
C VAL A 87 -11.62 13.34 11.52
N ALA A 88 -11.07 13.09 10.32
CA ALA A 88 -9.63 13.03 10.13
C ALA A 88 -8.94 14.29 10.68
N GLY A 89 -7.95 14.10 11.56
CA GLY A 89 -7.21 15.20 12.19
C GLY A 89 -7.83 15.75 13.48
N GLN A 90 -8.97 15.22 13.94
CA GLN A 90 -9.54 15.54 15.25
C GLN A 90 -9.31 14.38 16.23
N LEU A 91 -8.95 14.71 17.46
CA LEU A 91 -8.75 13.70 18.51
C LEU A 91 -10.10 13.32 19.13
N PRO A 92 -10.32 12.02 19.43
CA PRO A 92 -11.43 11.56 20.27
C PRO A 92 -11.47 12.27 21.63
N ASP A 93 -12.67 12.53 22.15
CA ASP A 93 -12.89 13.17 23.46
C ASP A 93 -13.38 12.19 24.55
N GLY A 94 -13.53 10.91 24.19
CA GLY A 94 -13.97 9.84 25.09
C GLY A 94 -15.49 9.71 25.22
N LYS A 95 -16.27 10.57 24.56
CA LYS A 95 -17.74 10.46 24.44
C LYS A 95 -18.17 9.91 23.08
N ASP A 96 -17.23 9.71 22.18
CA ASP A 96 -17.40 9.21 20.82
C ASP A 96 -17.65 7.69 20.75
N LEU A 97 -17.44 6.95 21.84
CA LEU A 97 -17.71 5.50 21.89
C LEU A 97 -19.21 5.23 22.12
N GLY A 98 -19.89 4.68 21.12
CA GLY A 98 -21.25 4.16 21.26
C GLY A 98 -21.34 3.03 22.30
N ARG A 99 -22.41 3.03 23.11
CA ARG A 99 -22.66 1.98 24.12
C ARG A 99 -22.67 0.58 23.50
N GLY A 100 -22.03 -0.38 24.17
CA GLY A 100 -21.98 -1.79 23.74
C GLY A 100 -20.82 -2.16 22.82
N ARG A 101 -19.85 -1.25 22.62
CA ARG A 101 -18.65 -1.50 21.82
C ARG A 101 -17.40 -1.54 22.70
N GLY A 102 -16.43 -2.39 22.32
CA GLY A 102 -15.16 -2.54 23.07
C GLY A 102 -14.18 -1.39 22.83
N TYR A 103 -13.95 -1.01 21.57
CA TYR A 103 -13.06 0.09 21.17
C TYR A 103 -13.59 0.80 19.92
N ASN A 104 -13.37 2.12 19.82
CA ASN A 104 -13.51 2.88 18.56
C ASN A 104 -12.48 2.38 17.54
N ALA A 105 -12.77 2.53 16.25
CA ALA A 105 -11.84 2.19 15.17
C ALA A 105 -10.51 2.96 15.28
N PHE A 106 -10.51 4.17 15.84
CA PHE A 106 -9.29 4.92 16.15
C PHE A 106 -8.26 4.11 16.95
N TRP A 107 -8.71 3.41 17.99
CA TRP A 107 -7.83 2.64 18.87
C TRP A 107 -7.37 1.31 18.26
N VAL A 108 -8.06 0.85 17.20
CA VAL A 108 -7.65 -0.32 16.42
C VAL A 108 -6.64 0.06 15.33
N ASP A 109 -6.55 1.35 14.99
CA ASP A 109 -5.70 1.93 13.93
C ASP A 109 -5.61 1.06 12.66
N PRO A 110 -6.75 0.78 11.99
CA PRO A 110 -6.73 -0.03 10.77
C PRO A 110 -6.07 0.69 9.59
N GLY A 111 -5.69 1.96 9.74
CA GLY A 111 -5.36 2.86 8.64
C GLY A 111 -6.58 3.24 7.80
N SER A 112 -6.36 4.10 6.81
CA SER A 112 -7.43 4.60 5.93
C SER A 112 -7.14 4.46 4.45
N LYS A 113 -5.96 3.92 4.10
CA LYS A 113 -5.48 3.76 2.72
C LYS A 113 -4.90 2.37 2.53
N PHE A 114 -4.97 1.87 1.30
CA PHE A 114 -4.21 0.69 0.90
C PHE A 114 -2.71 1.00 0.84
N GLY A 115 -1.91 -0.04 1.06
CA GLY A 115 -0.46 0.00 1.01
C GLY A 115 0.07 0.18 -0.40
N VAL A 116 1.17 0.92 -0.53
CA VAL A 116 1.84 1.18 -1.80
C VAL A 116 3.22 0.54 -1.77
N VAL A 117 3.51 -0.32 -2.76
CA VAL A 117 4.81 -0.96 -2.92
C VAL A 117 5.28 -0.75 -4.34
N ARG A 118 6.37 0.00 -4.51
CA ARG A 118 6.96 0.38 -5.81
C ARG A 118 5.96 1.14 -6.70
N GLY A 119 5.15 2.03 -6.11
CA GLY A 119 4.14 2.81 -6.82
C GLY A 119 2.83 2.07 -7.09
N GLU A 120 2.76 0.76 -6.81
CA GLU A 120 1.56 -0.04 -7.01
C GLU A 120 0.78 -0.20 -5.71
N VAL A 121 -0.54 0.04 -5.78
CA VAL A 121 -1.44 -0.11 -4.63
C VAL A 121 -1.84 -1.57 -4.47
N ARG A 122 -1.64 -2.15 -3.28
CA ARG A 122 -1.73 -3.60 -3.04
C ARG A 122 -3.03 -4.01 -2.35
N THR A 123 -3.63 -5.09 -2.83
CA THR A 123 -4.75 -5.78 -2.15
C THR A 123 -4.29 -6.74 -1.05
N SER A 124 -3.02 -7.17 -1.09
CA SER A 124 -2.42 -8.12 -0.15
C SER A 124 -0.91 -7.93 -0.04
N TRP A 125 -0.32 -8.33 1.09
CA TRP A 125 1.14 -8.38 1.24
C TRP A 125 1.76 -9.63 0.60
N ILE A 126 1.04 -10.76 0.63
CA ILE A 126 1.44 -11.96 -0.10
C ILE A 126 1.21 -11.73 -1.60
N THR A 127 2.28 -11.89 -2.37
CA THR A 127 2.29 -11.73 -3.83
C THR A 127 2.32 -13.06 -4.58
N TYR A 128 2.77 -14.13 -3.92
CA TYR A 128 2.78 -15.49 -4.44
C TYR A 128 2.34 -16.47 -3.34
N PRO A 129 1.46 -17.45 -3.63
CA PRO A 129 0.79 -17.72 -4.90
C PRO A 129 -0.10 -16.57 -5.41
N GLU A 130 -0.47 -16.60 -6.68
CA GLU A 130 -1.20 -15.48 -7.32
C GLU A 130 -2.52 -15.16 -6.63
N ASN A 131 -3.14 -16.11 -5.92
CA ASN A 131 -4.33 -15.92 -5.11
C ASN A 131 -4.09 -15.09 -3.82
N GLY A 132 -2.84 -14.72 -3.52
CA GLY A 132 -2.47 -13.87 -2.39
C GLY A 132 -2.76 -14.50 -1.04
N ARG A 133 -2.81 -15.84 -0.96
CA ARG A 133 -3.09 -16.62 0.25
C ARG A 133 -1.85 -17.39 0.67
N ILE A 134 -1.75 -17.71 1.95
CA ILE A 134 -0.66 -18.56 2.44
C ILE A 134 -0.81 -19.96 1.81
N PRO A 135 0.24 -20.52 1.19
CA PRO A 135 0.21 -21.88 0.66
C PRO A 135 0.36 -22.88 1.81
N PHE A 136 -0.75 -23.36 2.35
CA PHE A 136 -0.74 -24.42 3.36
C PHE A 136 -0.46 -25.78 2.71
N SER A 137 0.38 -26.59 3.35
CA SER A 137 0.56 -28.01 3.01
C SER A 137 -0.50 -28.86 3.71
N GLU A 138 -0.62 -30.14 3.35
CA GLU A 138 -1.46 -31.10 4.11
C GLU A 138 -1.01 -31.24 5.57
N GLN A 139 0.27 -30.99 5.85
CA GLN A 139 0.85 -31.02 7.19
C GLN A 139 0.63 -29.72 7.98
N GLY A 140 0.09 -28.67 7.34
CA GLY A 140 -0.06 -27.33 7.91
C GLY A 140 0.97 -26.33 7.39
N LEU A 141 1.27 -25.31 8.21
CA LEU A 141 2.37 -24.38 8.00
C LEU A 141 3.72 -25.08 8.18
#